data_AF-M8D5Z9-F1
#
_entry.id   AF-M8D5Z9-F1
#
_cell.length_a   1.000
_cell.length_b   1.000
_cell.length_c   1.000
_cell.angle_alpha   90.00
_cell.angle_beta   90.00
_cell.angle_gamma   90.00
#
_symmetry.space_group_name_H-M   'P 1'
#
loop_
_entity.id
_entity.type
_entity.pdbx_description
1 polymer ?
#
loop_
_entity_poly.entity_id
_entity_poly.type
_entity_poly.pdbx_seq_one_letter_code
_entity_poly.pdbx_strand_id
1 'polypeptide(L)' 'MEKSLYFVVSWADAKQYSDALKKLGIEHIIETPEEIPSLVPGELAFVFPSLPVRIYAKVRTLFSHNGKRY' A
#
# COMPACT_ATOMS: atom_id res chain seq x y z
N MET A 1 6.55 12.63 -4.49
CA MET A 1 5.20 12.04 -4.52
C MET A 1 4.48 12.47 -3.24
N GLU A 2 3.31 13.10 -3.35
CA GLU A 2 2.50 13.48 -2.19
C GLU A 2 1.78 12.23 -1.65
N LYS A 3 2.13 11.79 -0.44
CA LYS A 3 1.58 10.57 0.18
C LYS A 3 0.17 10.86 0.67
N SER A 4 -0.81 10.07 0.25
CA SER A 4 -2.23 10.33 0.55
C SER A 4 -2.88 9.18 1.34
N LEU A 5 -2.53 7.94 1.01
CA LEU A 5 -3.16 6.77 1.60
C LEU A 5 -2.19 5.60 1.62
N TYR A 6 -2.41 4.67 2.54
CA TYR A 6 -1.61 3.47 2.66
C TYR A 6 -2.42 2.22 2.99
N PHE A 7 -1.88 1.07 2.63
CA PHE A 7 -2.43 -0.26 2.95
C PHE A 7 -1.42 -1.02 3.78
N VAL A 8 -1.87 -1.57 4.90
CA VAL A 8 -1.02 -2.37 5.80
C VAL A 8 -1.06 -3.82 5.34
N VAL A 9 0.10 -4.44 5.21
CA VAL A 9 0.23 -5.87 4.89
C VAL A 9 1.29 -6.52 5.75
N SER A 10 1.21 -7.84 5.87
CA SER A 10 2.27 -8.62 6.49
C SER A 10 3.54 -8.57 5.63
N TRP A 11 4.70 -8.63 6.29
CA TRP A 11 5.98 -8.72 5.60
C TRP A 11 6.09 -9.94 4.68
N ALA A 12 5.45 -11.06 5.06
CA ALA A 12 5.42 -12.28 4.27
C ALA A 12 4.70 -12.08 2.93
N ASP A 13 3.62 -11.30 2.91
CA ASP A 13 2.80 -11.07 1.72
C ASP A 13 3.26 -9.86 0.89
N ALA A 14 4.08 -8.98 1.47
CA ALA A 14 4.53 -7.74 0.82
C ALA A 14 5.14 -7.97 -0.57
N LYS A 15 5.92 -9.04 -0.75
CA LYS A 15 6.51 -9.36 -2.06
C LYS A 15 5.42 -9.63 -3.11
N GLN A 16 4.41 -10.41 -2.77
CA GLN A 16 3.29 -10.74 -3.65
C GLN A 16 2.53 -9.47 -4.06
N TYR A 17 2.25 -8.58 -3.11
CA TYR A 17 1.56 -7.31 -3.39
C TYR A 17 2.41 -6.38 -4.26
N SER A 18 3.70 -6.25 -3.98
CA SER A 18 4.60 -5.41 -4.79
C SER A 18 4.68 -5.89 -6.24
N ASP A 19 4.79 -7.20 -6.46
CA ASP A 19 4.83 -7.78 -7.80
C ASP A 19 3.50 -7.57 -8.55
N ALA A 20 2.37 -7.70 -7.87
CA ALA A 20 1.05 -7.42 -8.44
C ALA A 20 0.89 -5.94 -8.83
N LEU A 21 1.31 -5.00 -7.97
CA LEU A 21 1.26 -3.56 -8.25
C LEU A 21 2.19 -3.17 -9.41
N LYS A 22 3.39 -3.76 -9.49
CA LYS A 22 4.31 -3.57 -10.61
C LYS A 22 3.70 -4.05 -11.93
N LYS A 23 3.07 -5.22 -11.95
CA LYS A 23 2.35 -5.73 -13.14
C LYS A 23 1.20 -4.82 -13.58
N LEU A 24 0.55 -4.15 -12.62
CA LEU A 24 -0.52 -3.18 -12.89
C LEU A 24 0.00 -1.78 -13.25
N GLY A 25 1.31 -1.53 -13.17
CA GLY A 25 1.91 -0.21 -13.40
C GLY A 25 1.51 0.84 -12.38
N ILE A 26 1.21 0.43 -11.13
CA ILE A 26 0.75 1.32 -10.08
C ILE A 26 1.95 1.77 -9.23
N GLU A 27 2.18 3.08 -9.22
CA GLU A 27 3.20 3.72 -8.40
C GLU A 27 2.88 3.56 -6.90
N HIS A 28 3.86 3.08 -6.14
CA HIS A 28 3.76 2.86 -4.70
C HIS A 28 5.13 2.95 -4.04
N ILE A 29 5.14 3.27 -2.75
CA ILE A 29 6.30 3.22 -1.86
C ILE A 29 6.00 2.19 -0.78
N ILE A 30 7.02 1.47 -0.32
CA ILE A 30 6.90 0.57 0.82
C ILE A 30 7.55 1.24 2.01
N GLU A 31 6.79 1.41 3.08
CA GLU A 31 7.24 2.00 4.34
C GLU A 31 7.17 1.01 5.48
N THR A 32 8.07 1.19 6.43
CA THR A 32 8.30 0.36 7.60
C THR A 32 7.71 1.02 8.85
N PRO A 33 7.65 0.30 9.99
CA PRO A 33 7.18 0.87 11.26
C PRO A 33 7.98 2.09 11.76
N GLU A 34 9.21 2.30 11.28
CA GLU A 34 10.00 3.50 11.60
C GLU A 34 9.42 4.76 10.94
N GLU A 35 8.77 4.62 9.79
CA GLU A 35 8.19 5.73 9.02
C GLU A 35 6.71 5.95 9.39
N ILE A 36 5.98 4.86 9.69
CA ILE A 36 4.59 4.90 10.13
C ILE A 36 4.47 4.25 11.52
N PRO A 37 4.45 5.04 12.61
CA PRO A 37 4.42 4.54 13.99
C PRO A 37 3.18 3.70 14.34
N SER A 38 2.14 3.71 13.49
CA SER A 38 0.93 2.91 13.68
C SER A 38 1.04 1.46 13.19
N LEU A 39 2.13 1.11 12.50
CA LEU A 39 2.41 -0.27 12.08
C LEU A 39 3.00 -1.07 13.24
N VAL A 40 2.60 -2.33 13.36
CA VAL A 40 3.24 -3.24 14.32
C VAL A 40 4.47 -3.93 13.71
N PRO A 41 5.40 -4.44 14.54
CA PRO A 41 6.52 -5.22 14.03
C PRO A 41 6.05 -6.39 13.15
N GLY A 42 6.63 -6.51 11.95
CA GLY A 42 6.23 -7.51 10.95
C GLY A 42 5.18 -7.02 9.94
N GLU A 43 4.71 -5.78 10.06
CA GLU A 43 3.88 -5.12 9.06
C GLU A 43 4.68 -4.14 8.19
N LEU A 44 4.20 -3.96 6.97
CA LEU A 44 4.66 -2.94 6.03
C LEU A 44 3.46 -2.15 5.52
N ALA A 45 3.70 -0.88 5.20
CA ALA A 45 2.72 -0.02 4.54
C ALA A 45 3.05 0.15 3.06
N PHE A 46 2.10 -0.17 2.19
CA PHE A 46 2.12 0.24 0.79
C PHE A 46 1.48 1.62 0.70
N VAL A 47 2.29 2.64 0.49
CA VAL A 47 1.90 4.05 0.42
C VAL A 47 1.70 4.47 -1.02
N PHE A 48 0.61 5.19 -1.27
CA PHE A 48 0.14 5.62 -2.57
C PHE A 48 -0.09 7.14 -2.59
N PRO A 49 -0.08 7.76 -3.77
CA PRO A 49 -0.39 9.16 -3.91
C PRO A 49 -1.91 9.31 -3.91
N SER A 50 -2.39 10.50 -4.22
CA SER A 50 -3.79 10.64 -4.63
C SER A 50 -4.04 9.76 -5.86
N LEU A 51 -4.88 8.73 -5.70
CA LEU A 51 -5.21 7.78 -6.76
C LEU A 51 -6.53 8.18 -7.43
N PRO A 52 -6.61 8.18 -8.78
CA PRO A 52 -7.89 8.26 -9.47
C PRO A 52 -8.82 7.12 -9.01
N VAL A 53 -10.13 7.39 -8.90
CA VAL A 53 -11.12 6.44 -8.36
C VAL A 53 -11.03 5.04 -9.00
N ARG A 54 -10.77 4.96 -10.31
CA ARG A 54 -10.60 3.68 -11.02
C ARG A 54 -9.36 2.89 -10.56
N ILE A 55 -8.26 3.58 -10.29
CA ILE A 55 -7.03 2.94 -9.79
C ILE A 55 -7.22 2.55 -8.33
N TYR A 56 -7.82 3.44 -7.52
CA TYR A 56 -8.15 3.12 -6.14
C TYR A 56 -9.03 1.88 -6.03
N ALA A 57 -10.05 1.73 -6.87
CA ALA A 57 -10.89 0.53 -6.90
C ALA A 57 -10.08 -0.74 -7.17
N LYS A 58 -9.12 -0.70 -8.10
CA LYS A 58 -8.23 -1.84 -8.37
C LYS A 58 -7.32 -2.17 -7.19
N VAL A 59 -6.70 -1.16 -6.59
CA VAL A 59 -5.83 -1.32 -5.42
C VAL A 59 -6.64 -1.91 -4.25
N ARG A 60 -7.80 -1.33 -3.95
CA ARG A 60 -8.71 -1.84 -2.91
C ARG A 60 -9.09 -3.30 -3.12
N THR A 61 -9.41 -3.70 -4.35
CA THR A 61 -9.71 -5.10 -4.67
C THR A 61 -8.49 -6.00 -4.48
N LEU A 62 -7.29 -5.54 -4.85
CA LEU A 62 -6.05 -6.30 -4.66
C LEU A 62 -5.78 -6.57 -3.18
N PHE A 63 -5.87 -5.54 -2.33
CA PHE A 63 -5.59 -5.67 -0.89
C PHE A 63 -6.76 -6.24 -0.10
N SER A 64 -7.97 -6.35 -0.67
CA SER A 64 -9.18 -6.88 -0.02
C SER A 64 -9.63 -6.12 1.25
N HIS A 65 -9.09 -4.94 1.51
CA HIS A 65 -9.51 -4.05 2.60
C HIS A 65 -9.44 -2.58 2.18
N ASN A 66 -9.88 -1.66 3.05
CA ASN A 66 -9.77 -0.23 2.79
C ASN A 66 -8.38 0.28 3.14
N GLY A 67 -7.87 1.23 2.35
CA GLY A 67 -6.66 1.99 2.69
C GLY A 67 -6.93 2.99 3.81
N LYS A 68 -5.92 3.24 4.64
CA LYS A 68 -5.92 4.28 5.67
C LYS A 68 -5.37 5.58 5.08
N ARG A 69 -5.75 6.74 5.65
CA ARG A 69 -5.15 8.03 5.28
C ARG A 69 -3.74 8.10 5.86
N TYR A 70 -2.79 8.57 5.04
CA TYR A 70 -1.42 8.83 5.45
C TYR A 70 -1.36 10.07 6.36
#